data_AF-A0A0W0W3P7-F1
#
_entry.id   AF-A0A0W0W3P7-F1
#
_cell.length_a   1.000
_cell.length_b   1.000
_cell.length_c   1.000
_cell.angle_alpha   90.00
_cell.angle_beta   90.00
_cell.angle_gamma   90.00
#
_symmetry.space_group_name_H-M   'P 1'
#
loop_
_entity.id
_entity.type
_entity.pdbx_description
1 polymer ?
#
loop_
_entity_poly.entity_id
_entity_poly.type
_entity_poly.pdbx_seq_one_letter_code
_entity_poly.pdbx_strand_id
1 'polypeptide(L)'
;MPINLTKHSKIWIHPKGLLPEKIINRLIFQREVRPKDCLTFFVNQACVEEADAKIALLQEYGIKIKIIEDCLEEKVDDEFLISFAKKVMHRVLETQKVRDTVYATDVLRLMKVVQREGLYSDNDVLFLNFNETSHLLKKYLFGCHTHGMPDIHIFGIDLNYCDDFYRELIAKIKEMCGDPPYPDEDVCAIPGLAFIPDSINLIAYGHLAFPATSENIISGKDNSHDDGEQLLHATGEDRLLEEAKSALKEGHVKKIPLSHLIEDAGNDDFPRMS
;
A
#
# COMPACT_ATOMS: atom_id res chain seq x y z
N MET A 1 -6.51 8.48 -14.69
CA MET A 1 -6.18 7.22 -15.36
C MET A 1 -6.86 6.15 -14.53
N PRO A 2 -7.61 5.21 -15.14
CA PRO A 2 -8.29 4.16 -14.38
C PRO A 2 -7.28 3.41 -13.52
N ILE A 3 -7.72 2.92 -12.37
CA ILE A 3 -6.88 2.20 -11.42
C ILE A 3 -6.28 1.00 -12.15
N ASN A 4 -4.94 0.94 -12.21
CA ASN A 4 -4.21 -0.10 -12.94
C ASN A 4 -3.90 -1.27 -12.01
N LEU A 5 -4.43 -2.45 -12.34
CA LEU A 5 -4.29 -3.68 -11.54
C LEU A 5 -3.06 -4.52 -11.89
N THR A 6 -2.28 -4.10 -12.90
CA THR A 6 -1.01 -4.73 -13.29
C THR A 6 0.20 -3.93 -12.82
N LYS A 7 -0.02 -2.85 -12.07
CA LYS A 7 1.01 -2.06 -11.41
C LYS A 7 0.75 -2.12 -9.91
N HIS A 8 1.75 -2.53 -9.16
CA HIS A 8 1.66 -2.71 -7.71
C HIS A 8 2.77 -1.92 -7.05
N SER A 9 2.44 -1.29 -5.93
CA SER A 9 3.41 -0.64 -5.06
C SER A 9 3.35 -1.24 -3.65
N LYS A 10 4.51 -1.44 -3.06
CA LYS A 10 4.68 -1.87 -1.67
C LYS A 10 5.70 -0.97 -0.99
N ILE A 11 5.58 -0.80 0.34
CA ILE A 11 6.43 0.12 1.11
C ILE A 11 7.07 -0.67 2.26
N TRP A 12 8.35 -0.46 2.50
CA TRP A 12 9.03 -0.92 3.71
C TRP A 12 9.91 0.17 4.27
N ILE A 13 9.74 0.47 5.56
CA ILE A 13 10.50 1.51 6.25
C ILE A 13 11.07 0.89 7.52
N HIS A 14 12.38 0.98 7.68
CA HIS A 14 13.04 0.54 8.91
C HIS A 14 14.12 1.54 9.32
N PRO A 15 14.14 2.02 10.58
CA PRO A 15 15.06 3.07 11.02
C PRO A 15 16.53 2.67 10.94
N LYS A 16 16.83 1.37 11.13
CA LYS A 16 18.18 0.80 11.02
C LYS A 16 18.44 0.06 9.71
N GLY A 17 17.58 0.26 8.71
CA GLY A 17 17.78 -0.37 7.40
C GLY A 17 17.55 -1.88 7.31
N LEU A 18 17.04 -2.53 8.36
CA LEU A 18 16.78 -3.97 8.33
C LEU A 18 15.66 -4.30 7.34
N LEU A 19 15.92 -5.27 6.47
CA LEU A 19 14.95 -5.78 5.51
C LEU A 19 14.77 -7.31 5.71
N PRO A 20 13.62 -7.78 6.22
CA PRO A 20 13.43 -9.19 6.54
C PRO A 20 13.44 -10.09 5.29
N GLU A 21 14.00 -11.29 5.42
CA GLU A 21 14.06 -12.27 4.32
C GLU A 21 12.66 -12.72 3.85
N LYS A 22 11.68 -12.77 4.76
CA LYS A 22 10.28 -13.05 4.41
C LYS A 22 9.72 -12.04 3.42
N ILE A 23 10.01 -10.75 3.61
CA ILE A 23 9.57 -9.69 2.68
C ILE A 23 10.22 -9.88 1.31
N ILE A 24 11.52 -10.17 1.27
CA ILE A 24 12.24 -10.46 0.02
C ILE A 24 11.60 -11.63 -0.73
N ASN A 25 11.39 -12.76 -0.03
CA ASN A 25 10.84 -13.97 -0.63
C ASN A 25 9.41 -13.78 -1.13
N ARG A 26 8.58 -13.03 -0.39
CA ARG A 26 7.22 -12.66 -0.80
C ARG A 26 7.20 -11.81 -2.08
N LEU A 27 8.08 -10.81 -2.16
CA LEU A 27 8.20 -9.93 -3.34
C LEU A 27 8.65 -10.71 -4.58
N ILE A 28 9.69 -11.55 -4.43
CA ILE A 28 10.20 -12.43 -5.50
C ILE A 28 9.09 -13.37 -5.96
N PHE A 29 8.40 -14.04 -5.03
CA PHE A 29 7.31 -14.94 -5.36
C PHE A 29 6.18 -14.23 -6.13
N GLN A 30 5.73 -13.05 -5.68
CA GLN A 30 4.70 -12.29 -6.40
C GLN A 30 5.15 -11.94 -7.82
N ARG A 31 6.43 -11.62 -8.00
CA ARG A 31 7.03 -11.31 -9.29
C ARG A 31 7.08 -12.54 -10.22
N GLU A 32 7.42 -13.71 -9.70
CA GLU A 32 7.43 -14.98 -10.43
C GLU A 32 6.03 -15.42 -10.87
N VAL A 33 5.03 -15.24 -9.99
CA VAL A 33 3.63 -15.57 -10.29
C VAL A 33 3.01 -14.58 -11.27
N ARG A 34 3.40 -13.30 -11.22
CA ARG A 34 2.89 -12.23 -12.07
C ARG A 34 4.01 -11.57 -12.90
N PRO A 35 4.65 -12.29 -13.84
CA PRO A 35 5.84 -11.82 -14.55
C PRO A 35 5.57 -10.68 -15.55
N LYS A 36 4.30 -10.40 -15.87
CA LYS A 36 3.90 -9.28 -16.74
C LYS A 36 3.62 -7.98 -15.98
N ASP A 37 3.43 -8.06 -14.68
CA ASP A 37 3.09 -6.92 -13.85
C ASP A 37 4.34 -6.10 -13.49
N CYS A 38 4.14 -4.82 -13.24
CA CYS A 38 5.16 -3.98 -12.61
C CYS A 38 4.98 -4.04 -11.10
N LEU A 39 6.07 -4.33 -10.38
CA LEU A 39 6.12 -4.25 -8.92
C LEU A 39 7.16 -3.21 -8.52
N THR A 40 6.72 -2.16 -7.84
CA THR A 40 7.56 -1.12 -7.26
C THR A 40 7.64 -1.30 -5.75
N PHE A 41 8.84 -1.33 -5.20
CA PHE A 41 9.10 -1.41 -3.77
C PHE A 41 9.77 -0.11 -3.31
N PHE A 42 9.04 0.62 -2.47
CA PHE A 42 9.52 1.84 -1.83
C PHE A 42 10.24 1.48 -0.54
N VAL A 43 11.46 1.96 -0.39
CA VAL A 43 12.30 1.75 0.79
C VAL A 43 12.91 3.05 1.25
N ASN A 44 13.16 3.21 2.55
CA ASN A 44 13.92 4.36 3.05
C ASN A 44 15.43 4.17 2.82
N GLN A 45 16.17 5.29 2.76
CA GLN A 45 17.60 5.31 2.46
C GLN A 45 18.42 4.31 3.29
N ALA A 46 18.13 4.20 4.58
CA ALA A 46 18.82 3.27 5.47
C ALA A 46 18.72 1.80 5.01
N CYS A 47 17.58 1.38 4.45
CA CYS A 47 17.41 0.03 3.93
C CYS A 47 18.27 -0.23 2.68
N VAL A 48 18.48 0.78 1.84
CA VAL A 48 19.33 0.65 0.66
C VAL A 48 20.80 0.50 1.05
N GLU A 49 21.24 1.26 2.05
CA GLU A 49 22.62 1.25 2.54
C GLU A 49 22.97 -0.04 3.28
N GLU A 50 22.08 -0.51 4.17
CA GLU A 50 22.34 -1.67 5.04
C GLU A 50 22.02 -3.02 4.37
N ALA A 51 21.09 -3.05 3.41
CA ALA A 51 20.62 -4.28 2.77
C ALA A 51 20.92 -4.34 1.26
N ASP A 52 22.01 -3.72 0.80
CA ASP A 52 22.40 -3.61 -0.62
C ASP A 52 22.28 -4.94 -1.38
N ALA A 53 22.82 -6.04 -0.83
CA ALA A 53 22.73 -7.36 -1.47
C ALA A 53 21.28 -7.85 -1.67
N LYS A 54 20.37 -7.54 -0.73
CA LYS A 54 18.94 -7.89 -0.84
C LYS A 54 18.24 -6.98 -1.86
N ILE A 55 18.61 -5.70 -1.91
CA ILE A 55 18.09 -4.75 -2.89
C ILE A 55 18.52 -5.14 -4.31
N ALA A 56 19.80 -5.47 -4.51
CA ALA A 56 20.32 -5.97 -5.77
C ALA A 56 19.58 -7.25 -6.22
N LEU A 57 19.37 -8.19 -5.30
CA LEU A 57 18.58 -9.40 -5.58
C LEU A 57 17.16 -9.06 -6.07
N LEU A 58 16.43 -8.16 -5.39
CA LEU A 58 15.09 -7.75 -5.85
C LEU A 58 15.12 -7.15 -7.26
N GLN A 59 16.14 -6.34 -7.56
CA GLN A 59 16.33 -5.74 -8.89
C GLN A 59 16.60 -6.79 -9.97
N GLU A 60 17.37 -7.84 -9.68
CA GLU A 60 17.61 -8.96 -10.61
C GLU A 60 16.31 -9.68 -11.00
N TYR A 61 15.34 -9.75 -10.09
CA TYR A 61 14.00 -10.27 -10.38
C TYR A 61 13.09 -9.26 -11.11
N GLY A 62 13.59 -8.06 -11.42
CA GLY A 62 12.86 -7.02 -12.15
C GLY A 62 11.89 -6.22 -11.27
N ILE A 63 12.11 -6.19 -9.96
CA ILE A 63 11.36 -5.36 -9.03
C ILE A 63 11.98 -3.95 -9.05
N LYS A 64 11.16 -2.93 -9.28
CA LYS A 64 11.61 -1.53 -9.31
C LYS A 64 11.78 -1.04 -7.88
N ILE A 65 12.98 -0.57 -7.53
CA ILE A 65 13.27 0.00 -6.21
C ILE A 65 13.17 1.52 -6.29
N LYS A 66 12.49 2.14 -5.33
CA LYS A 66 12.41 3.59 -5.18
C LYS A 66 12.77 4.00 -3.75
N ILE A 67 13.67 4.97 -3.63
CA ILE A 67 14.08 5.53 -2.34
C ILE A 67 13.06 6.60 -1.94
N ILE A 68 12.45 6.46 -0.77
CA ILE A 68 11.37 7.34 -0.30
C ILE A 68 11.85 8.78 -0.21
N GLU A 69 13.03 9.01 0.36
CA GLU A 69 13.63 10.33 0.52
C GLU A 69 13.82 11.03 -0.83
N ASP A 70 14.36 10.33 -1.83
CA ASP A 70 14.51 10.87 -3.20
C ASP A 70 13.15 11.16 -3.84
N CYS A 71 12.17 10.28 -3.64
CA CYS A 71 10.81 10.43 -4.16
C CYS A 71 10.12 11.68 -3.58
N LEU A 72 10.39 12.04 -2.33
CA LEU A 72 9.86 13.25 -1.67
C LEU A 72 10.52 14.55 -2.16
N GLU A 73 11.59 14.48 -2.96
CA GLU A 73 12.13 15.64 -3.68
C GLU A 73 11.46 15.84 -5.06
N GLU A 74 10.70 14.85 -5.55
CA GLU A 74 9.94 14.99 -6.79
C GLU A 74 8.76 15.97 -6.60
N LYS A 75 8.61 16.93 -7.53
CA LYS A 75 7.50 17.91 -7.52
C LYS A 75 6.18 17.33 -8.05
N VAL A 76 5.73 16.26 -7.41
CA VAL A 76 4.55 15.47 -7.81
C VAL A 76 3.36 15.71 -6.89
N ASP A 77 3.63 15.82 -5.59
CA ASP A 77 2.67 16.08 -4.53
C ASP A 77 2.64 17.57 -4.16
N ASP A 78 1.62 17.97 -3.42
CA ASP A 78 1.53 19.32 -2.84
C ASP A 78 2.65 19.55 -1.82
N GLU A 79 3.21 20.76 -1.76
CA GLU A 79 4.32 21.10 -0.87
C GLU A 79 3.97 20.86 0.61
N PHE A 80 2.71 21.03 1.01
CA PHE A 80 2.24 20.71 2.35
C PHE A 80 2.36 19.21 2.63
N LEU A 81 1.89 18.36 1.72
CA LEU A 81 1.95 16.90 1.88
C LEU A 81 3.39 16.39 1.90
N ILE A 82 4.24 16.95 1.05
CA ILE A 82 5.68 16.64 1.04
C ILE A 82 6.30 17.03 2.39
N SER A 83 6.04 18.24 2.88
CA SER A 83 6.56 18.69 4.18
C SER A 83 6.09 17.81 5.33
N PHE A 84 4.82 17.40 5.30
CA PHE A 84 4.25 16.49 6.29
C PHE A 84 4.95 15.12 6.25
N ALA A 85 5.03 14.49 5.07
CA ALA A 85 5.70 13.20 4.90
C ALA A 85 7.17 13.23 5.31
N LYS A 86 7.92 14.31 4.97
CA LYS A 86 9.30 14.49 5.42
C LYS A 86 9.41 14.57 6.95
N LYS A 87 8.50 15.27 7.62
CA LYS A 87 8.46 15.34 9.09
C LYS A 87 8.20 13.97 9.71
N VAL A 88 7.27 13.20 9.13
CA VAL A 88 6.97 11.84 9.58
C VAL A 88 8.17 10.90 9.39
N MET A 89 8.82 10.95 8.23
CA MET A 89 10.04 10.17 7.97
C MET A 89 11.20 10.57 8.89
N HIS A 90 11.38 11.87 9.16
CA HIS A 90 12.41 12.34 10.08
C HIS A 90 12.22 11.75 11.48
N ARG A 91 10.97 11.71 11.96
CA ARG A 91 10.65 11.15 13.28
C ARG A 91 11.00 9.65 13.37
N VAL A 92 10.79 8.88 12.32
CA VAL A 92 11.20 7.46 12.27
C VAL A 92 12.69 7.32 12.60
N LEU A 93 13.52 8.20 12.04
CA LEU A 93 14.97 8.20 12.26
C LEU A 93 15.33 8.64 13.69
N GLU A 94 14.63 9.63 14.23
CA GLU A 94 14.86 10.15 15.58
C GLU A 94 14.46 9.17 16.69
N THR A 95 13.27 8.59 16.59
CA THR A 95 12.73 7.72 17.67
C THR A 95 13.18 6.28 17.54
N GLN A 96 13.50 5.85 16.31
CA GLN A 96 13.79 4.46 15.95
C GLN A 96 12.69 3.47 16.40
N LYS A 97 11.43 3.92 16.48
CA LYS A 97 10.29 3.10 16.88
C LYS A 97 9.54 2.54 15.68
N VAL A 98 9.23 1.25 15.72
CA VAL A 98 8.43 0.53 14.70
C VAL A 98 7.07 1.19 14.47
N ARG A 99 6.38 1.61 15.54
CA ARG A 99 5.07 2.27 15.40
C ARG A 99 5.12 3.52 14.50
N ASP A 100 6.26 4.21 14.46
CA ASP A 100 6.43 5.41 13.66
C ASP A 100 6.66 5.04 12.18
N THR A 101 7.18 3.83 11.88
CA THR A 101 7.31 3.31 10.50
C THR A 101 5.96 2.87 9.91
N VAL A 102 5.09 2.29 10.74
CA VAL A 102 3.70 1.98 10.37
C VAL A 102 2.96 3.27 10.04
N TYR A 103 3.05 4.26 10.92
CA TYR A 103 2.46 5.57 10.69
C TYR A 103 3.01 6.26 9.43
N ALA A 104 4.31 6.17 9.17
CA ALA A 104 4.91 6.68 7.93
C ALA A 104 4.33 5.99 6.68
N THR A 105 4.14 4.67 6.74
CA THR A 105 3.53 3.89 5.65
C THR A 105 2.08 4.32 5.41
N ASP A 106 1.32 4.55 6.46
CA ASP A 106 -0.06 5.03 6.42
C ASP A 106 -0.21 6.38 5.72
N VAL A 107 0.75 7.29 5.90
CA VAL A 107 0.79 8.59 5.22
C VAL A 107 1.25 8.43 3.77
N LEU A 108 2.37 7.73 3.55
CA LEU A 108 2.99 7.60 2.23
C LEU A 108 2.08 6.89 1.24
N ARG A 109 1.33 5.85 1.66
CA ARG A 109 0.41 5.12 0.77
C ARG A 109 -0.64 6.03 0.13
N LEU A 110 -1.00 7.15 0.76
CA LEU A 110 -1.99 8.10 0.25
C LEU A 110 -1.39 9.09 -0.77
N MET A 111 -0.07 9.28 -0.80
CA MET A 111 0.59 10.30 -1.64
C MET A 111 0.56 9.97 -3.14
N LYS A 112 0.52 11.01 -4.00
CA LYS A 112 0.54 10.85 -5.47
C LYS A 112 1.79 10.11 -5.92
N VAL A 113 2.93 10.32 -5.27
CA VAL A 113 4.20 9.65 -5.60
C VAL A 113 4.11 8.13 -5.51
N VAL A 114 3.35 7.59 -4.55
CA VAL A 114 3.08 6.14 -4.43
C VAL A 114 2.00 5.72 -5.44
N GLN A 115 0.90 6.46 -5.50
CA GLN A 115 -0.25 6.11 -6.35
C GLN A 115 0.05 6.13 -7.87
N ARG A 116 1.08 6.87 -8.31
CA ARG A 116 1.59 6.81 -9.70
C ARG A 116 2.26 5.50 -10.06
N GLU A 117 2.76 4.76 -9.07
CA GLU A 117 3.41 3.46 -9.25
C GLU A 117 2.42 2.29 -9.23
N GLY A 118 1.13 2.55 -8.98
CA GLY A 118 0.05 1.58 -9.10
C GLY A 118 -0.75 1.41 -7.82
N LEU A 119 -1.37 0.24 -7.69
CA LEU A 119 -2.16 -0.14 -6.54
C LEU A 119 -1.24 -0.41 -5.35
N TYR A 120 -1.40 0.33 -4.25
CA TYR A 120 -0.72 0.01 -3.00
C TYR A 120 -1.33 -1.25 -2.38
N SER A 121 -0.49 -2.14 -1.86
CA SER A 121 -0.91 -3.13 -0.87
C SER A 121 0.18 -3.42 0.15
N ASP A 122 -0.22 -3.88 1.33
CA ASP A 122 0.71 -4.29 2.38
C ASP A 122 1.61 -5.45 1.93
N ASN A 123 2.78 -5.61 2.55
CA ASN A 123 3.76 -6.63 2.15
C ASN A 123 3.30 -8.06 2.38
N ASP A 124 2.31 -8.26 3.25
CA ASP A 124 1.65 -9.53 3.52
C ASP A 124 0.40 -9.74 2.67
N VAL A 125 0.09 -8.85 1.72
CA VAL A 125 -0.95 -9.04 0.69
C VAL A 125 -0.30 -9.50 -0.62
N LEU A 126 -0.54 -10.76 -0.99
CA LEU A 126 -0.02 -11.39 -2.20
C LEU A 126 -1.12 -11.51 -3.26
N PHE A 127 -0.92 -10.87 -4.40
CA PHE A 127 -1.79 -11.04 -5.56
C PHE A 127 -1.35 -12.27 -6.36
N LEU A 128 -2.24 -13.25 -6.48
CA LEU A 128 -2.02 -14.48 -7.25
C LEU A 128 -2.70 -14.45 -8.62
N ASN A 129 -3.48 -13.40 -8.89
CA ASN A 129 -4.56 -13.45 -9.88
C ASN A 129 -4.10 -13.57 -11.34
N PHE A 130 -4.75 -14.49 -12.07
CA PHE A 130 -4.60 -14.80 -13.51
C PHE A 130 -5.69 -14.16 -14.38
N ASN A 131 -6.29 -13.07 -13.92
CA ASN A 131 -7.35 -12.36 -14.64
C ASN A 131 -6.85 -11.51 -15.80
N GLU A 132 -7.67 -11.41 -16.83
CA GLU A 132 -7.43 -10.54 -17.99
C GLU A 132 -7.75 -9.06 -17.71
N THR A 133 -8.45 -8.76 -16.60
CA THR A 133 -8.80 -7.39 -16.21
C THR A 133 -7.56 -6.62 -15.73
N SER A 134 -7.07 -5.69 -16.55
CA SER A 134 -5.92 -4.84 -16.21
C SER A 134 -6.30 -3.51 -15.58
N HIS A 135 -7.57 -3.08 -15.65
CA HIS A 135 -8.02 -1.76 -15.19
C HIS A 135 -9.38 -1.81 -14.50
N LEU A 136 -9.59 -0.90 -13.54
CA LEU A 136 -10.89 -0.63 -12.91
C LEU A 136 -11.35 0.80 -13.18
N LEU A 137 -12.61 0.94 -13.59
CA LEU A 137 -13.29 2.21 -13.80
C LEU A 137 -13.95 2.70 -12.50
N LYS A 138 -13.16 2.86 -11.44
CA LYS A 138 -13.59 3.41 -10.15
C LYS A 138 -12.65 4.54 -9.75
N LYS A 139 -13.18 5.56 -9.06
CA LYS A 139 -12.40 6.71 -8.56
C LYS A 139 -11.44 6.28 -7.45
N TYR A 140 -11.90 5.41 -6.56
CA TYR A 140 -11.14 4.89 -5.43
C TYR A 140 -11.35 3.38 -5.31
N LEU A 141 -10.35 2.68 -4.78
CA LEU A 141 -10.39 1.28 -4.41
C LEU A 141 -9.79 1.11 -3.02
N PHE A 142 -10.56 0.48 -2.13
CA PHE A 142 -10.13 0.17 -0.78
C PHE A 142 -10.22 -1.35 -0.55
N GLY A 143 -9.18 -1.96 0.03
CA GLY A 143 -9.24 -3.35 0.49
C GLY A 143 -9.02 -3.42 2.00
N CYS A 144 -9.91 -4.11 2.70
CA CYS A 144 -9.90 -4.25 4.16
C CYS A 144 -10.18 -5.70 4.56
N HIS A 145 -9.55 -6.18 5.64
CA HIS A 145 -9.88 -7.50 6.21
C HIS A 145 -11.32 -7.51 6.75
N THR A 146 -12.03 -8.61 6.54
CA THR A 146 -13.45 -8.75 6.93
C THR A 146 -13.70 -8.69 8.44
N HIS A 147 -12.67 -8.90 9.26
CA HIS A 147 -12.81 -9.00 10.73
C HIS A 147 -11.67 -8.23 11.43
N GLY A 148 -11.94 -7.00 11.85
CA GLY A 148 -11.00 -6.14 12.58
C GLY A 148 -11.49 -4.70 12.72
N MET A 149 -10.71 -3.83 13.38
CA MET A 149 -10.82 -2.39 13.12
C MET A 149 -10.67 -2.19 11.60
N PRO A 150 -11.46 -1.31 10.98
CA PRO A 150 -11.21 -1.01 9.58
C PRO A 150 -9.75 -0.55 9.49
N ASP A 151 -9.00 -1.12 8.55
CA ASP A 151 -7.72 -0.60 8.06
C ASP A 151 -7.65 -0.89 6.56
N ILE A 152 -6.84 -0.11 5.84
CA ILE A 152 -6.73 -0.13 4.39
C ILE A 152 -5.45 -0.86 4.00
N HIS A 153 -5.56 -2.16 3.75
CA HIS A 153 -4.44 -3.01 3.32
C HIS A 153 -4.20 -2.94 1.81
N ILE A 154 -5.13 -2.36 1.06
CA ILE A 154 -5.03 -2.10 -0.38
C ILE A 154 -5.61 -0.72 -0.65
N PHE A 155 -4.89 0.15 -1.34
CA PHE A 155 -5.37 1.48 -1.72
C PHE A 155 -5.00 1.83 -3.16
N GLY A 156 -6.00 2.26 -3.93
CA GLY A 156 -5.81 2.76 -5.29
C GLY A 156 -6.71 3.96 -5.59
N ILE A 157 -6.19 4.92 -6.34
CA ILE A 157 -6.94 6.10 -6.81
C ILE A 157 -6.81 6.28 -8.33
N ASP A 158 -7.90 6.68 -8.98
CA ASP A 158 -7.84 7.21 -10.33
C ASP A 158 -7.22 8.61 -10.30
N LEU A 159 -5.98 8.72 -10.78
CA LEU A 159 -5.23 9.98 -10.77
C LEU A 159 -5.87 11.12 -11.60
N ASN A 160 -6.85 10.84 -12.48
CA ASN A 160 -7.57 11.91 -13.18
C ASN A 160 -8.61 12.60 -12.27
N TYR A 161 -9.00 11.99 -11.16
CA TYR A 161 -10.03 12.49 -10.25
C TYR A 161 -9.47 12.74 -8.84
N CYS A 162 -8.15 12.86 -8.72
CA CYS A 162 -7.50 12.88 -7.43
C CYS A 162 -7.40 14.26 -6.78
N ASP A 163 -7.61 15.35 -7.50
CA ASP A 163 -7.37 16.70 -6.96
C ASP A 163 -8.32 17.05 -5.80
N ASP A 164 -9.59 16.62 -5.87
CA ASP A 164 -10.52 16.78 -4.76
C ASP A 164 -10.09 15.97 -3.52
N PHE A 165 -9.65 14.72 -3.73
CA PHE A 165 -9.09 13.87 -2.67
C PHE A 165 -7.93 14.55 -1.96
N TYR A 166 -6.95 15.06 -2.71
CA TYR A 166 -5.74 15.66 -2.11
C TYR A 166 -6.02 16.99 -1.41
N ARG A 167 -6.94 17.81 -1.95
CA ARG A 167 -7.39 19.03 -1.27
C ARG A 167 -8.01 18.72 0.09
N GLU A 168 -8.85 17.69 0.15
CA GLU A 168 -9.51 17.29 1.40
C GLU A 168 -8.57 16.55 2.35
N LEU A 169 -7.63 15.74 1.84
CA LEU A 169 -6.57 15.11 2.63
C LEU A 169 -5.74 16.18 3.37
N ILE A 170 -5.35 17.25 2.66
CA ILE A 170 -4.64 18.38 3.27
C ILE A 170 -5.48 19.03 4.36
N ALA A 171 -6.76 19.30 4.09
CA ALA A 171 -7.66 19.88 5.09
C ALA A 171 -7.78 18.99 6.34
N LYS A 172 -7.88 17.66 6.14
CA LYS A 172 -7.97 16.68 7.23
C LYS A 172 -6.69 16.63 8.06
N ILE A 173 -5.51 16.61 7.41
CA ILE A 173 -4.23 16.66 8.12
C ILE A 173 -4.09 17.96 8.91
N LYS A 174 -4.50 19.12 8.35
CA LYS A 174 -4.48 20.40 9.07
C LYS A 174 -5.42 20.42 10.27
N GLU A 175 -6.61 19.83 10.14
CA GLU A 175 -7.57 19.69 11.23
C GLU A 175 -6.98 18.87 12.39
N MET A 176 -6.35 17.74 12.06
CA MET A 176 -5.86 16.78 13.05
C MET A 176 -4.48 17.13 13.63
N CYS A 177 -3.60 17.70 12.83
CA CYS A 177 -2.18 17.87 13.16
C CYS A 177 -1.71 19.34 13.11
N GLY A 178 -2.56 20.26 12.67
CA GLY A 178 -2.23 21.68 12.51
C GLY A 178 -1.40 21.99 11.25
N ASP A 179 -0.93 23.24 11.17
CA ASP A 179 0.01 23.68 10.13
C ASP A 179 1.47 23.47 10.58
N PRO A 180 2.43 23.34 9.64
CA PRO A 180 3.85 23.35 9.97
C PRO A 180 4.25 24.59 10.80
N PRO A 181 5.12 24.45 11.82
CA PRO A 181 5.79 23.24 12.27
C PRO A 181 4.89 22.33 13.12
N TYR A 182 4.74 21.07 12.71
CA TYR A 182 3.89 20.10 13.40
C TYR A 182 4.45 19.73 14.79
N PRO A 183 3.59 19.62 15.83
CA PRO A 183 4.02 19.22 17.17
C PRO A 183 4.50 17.77 17.21
N ASP A 184 5.61 17.52 17.92
CA ASP A 184 6.25 16.19 17.93
C ASP A 184 5.46 15.13 18.70
N GLU A 185 4.55 15.47 19.62
CA GLU A 185 3.88 14.45 20.45
C GLU A 185 2.56 13.94 19.83
N ASP A 186 1.84 14.76 19.06
CA ASP A 186 0.45 14.49 18.64
C ASP A 186 0.31 13.74 17.31
N VAL A 187 1.38 13.65 16.52
CA VAL A 187 1.33 13.13 15.14
C VAL A 187 1.28 11.58 15.11
N CYS A 188 1.88 10.88 16.08
CA CYS A 188 2.03 9.41 16.03
C CYS A 188 1.06 8.65 16.96
N ALA A 189 -0.21 8.60 16.56
CA ALA A 189 -1.18 7.60 16.99
C ALA A 189 -2.38 7.47 16.04
N ILE A 190 -2.40 8.26 14.96
CA ILE A 190 -3.55 8.38 14.08
C ILE A 190 -3.48 7.27 13.05
N PRO A 191 -4.47 6.34 12.98
CA PRO A 191 -4.48 5.29 11.98
C PRO A 191 -4.66 5.90 10.58
N GLY A 192 -4.05 5.30 9.55
CA GLY A 192 -4.10 5.84 8.18
C GLY A 192 -5.50 6.09 7.63
N LEU A 193 -6.52 5.37 8.13
CA LEU A 193 -7.92 5.61 7.81
C LEU A 193 -8.44 6.98 8.24
N ALA A 194 -7.94 7.53 9.34
CA ALA A 194 -8.42 8.82 9.83
C ALA A 194 -8.01 9.98 8.91
N PHE A 195 -7.03 9.76 8.02
CA PHE A 195 -6.66 10.70 6.98
C PHE A 195 -7.51 10.58 5.71
N ILE A 196 -8.32 9.53 5.56
CA ILE A 196 -9.23 9.44 4.42
C ILE A 196 -10.29 10.54 4.54
N PRO A 197 -10.50 11.37 3.50
CA PRO A 197 -11.52 12.42 3.52
C PRO A 197 -12.92 11.91 3.88
N ASP A 198 -13.62 12.59 4.78
CA ASP A 198 -14.96 12.20 5.26
C ASP A 198 -16.02 12.22 4.14
N SER A 199 -15.78 12.96 3.05
CA SER A 199 -16.65 12.98 1.87
C SER A 199 -16.65 11.67 1.08
N ILE A 200 -15.63 10.83 1.29
CA ILE A 200 -15.48 9.55 0.63
C ILE A 200 -16.28 8.54 1.43
N ASN A 201 -17.46 8.24 0.92
CA ASN A 201 -18.21 7.08 1.37
C ASN A 201 -17.45 5.82 0.94
N LEU A 202 -16.59 5.31 1.83
CA LEU A 202 -15.81 4.10 1.61
C LEU A 202 -16.71 3.03 0.99
N ILE A 203 -17.87 2.74 1.62
CA ILE A 203 -18.91 1.76 1.20
C ILE A 203 -19.33 1.90 -0.27
N ALA A 204 -19.51 3.13 -0.75
CA ALA A 204 -19.89 3.39 -2.14
C ALA A 204 -18.72 3.24 -3.14
N TYR A 205 -17.48 3.41 -2.69
CA TYR A 205 -16.29 3.38 -3.53
C TYR A 205 -15.54 2.05 -3.37
N GLY A 206 -16.07 0.99 -3.99
CA GLY A 206 -15.39 -0.28 -4.31
C GLY A 206 -14.55 -0.90 -3.19
N HIS A 207 -15.06 -1.97 -2.56
CA HIS A 207 -14.28 -2.77 -1.60
C HIS A 207 -13.76 -4.03 -2.26
N LEU A 208 -12.48 -4.32 -2.05
CA LEU A 208 -12.01 -5.68 -2.14
C LEU A 208 -12.25 -6.33 -0.77
N ALA A 209 -13.42 -6.96 -0.61
CA ALA A 209 -13.60 -7.89 0.49
C ALA A 209 -12.64 -9.08 0.27
N PHE A 210 -11.69 -9.29 1.18
CA PHE A 210 -10.74 -10.40 1.04
C PHE A 210 -11.44 -11.76 0.85
N PRO A 211 -12.62 -12.09 1.44
CA PRO A 211 -13.33 -13.33 1.10
C PRO A 211 -13.82 -13.40 -0.35
N ALA A 212 -14.32 -12.30 -0.92
CA ALA A 212 -14.76 -12.26 -2.31
C ALA A 212 -13.58 -12.39 -3.28
N THR A 213 -12.40 -11.93 -2.87
CA THR A 213 -11.15 -12.02 -3.63
C THR A 213 -10.21 -13.14 -3.15
N SER A 214 -10.62 -13.95 -2.18
CA SER A 214 -9.77 -14.90 -1.43
C SER A 214 -9.18 -15.99 -2.31
N GLU A 215 -9.85 -16.28 -3.41
CA GLU A 215 -9.37 -17.20 -4.43
C GLU A 215 -8.20 -16.62 -5.23
N ASN A 216 -7.82 -15.35 -5.05
CA ASN A 216 -6.84 -14.63 -5.89
C ASN A 216 -5.92 -13.67 -5.12
N ILE A 217 -6.22 -13.41 -3.85
CA ILE A 217 -5.44 -12.59 -2.94
C ILE A 217 -5.31 -13.36 -1.64
N ILE A 218 -4.07 -13.60 -1.20
CA ILE A 218 -3.78 -14.19 0.10
C ILE A 218 -3.14 -13.11 0.96
N SER A 219 -3.61 -13.00 2.20
CA SER A 219 -3.22 -11.91 3.09
C SER A 219 -2.89 -12.43 4.50
N GLY A 220 -1.79 -11.96 5.08
CA GLY A 220 -1.41 -12.23 6.47
C GLY A 220 -2.01 -11.23 7.47
N LYS A 221 -1.58 -11.32 8.73
CA LYS A 221 -1.79 -10.32 9.79
C LYS A 221 -0.45 -9.87 10.40
N ASP A 222 0.62 -10.03 9.63
CA ASP A 222 1.98 -9.92 10.18
C ASP A 222 2.35 -8.45 10.45
N ASN A 223 1.67 -7.51 9.78
CA ASN A 223 1.88 -6.07 9.95
C ASN A 223 0.93 -5.41 10.98
N SER A 224 -0.09 -6.13 11.49
CA SER A 224 -1.23 -5.53 12.21
C SER A 224 -1.24 -5.72 13.74
N HIS A 225 -0.14 -6.21 14.33
CA HIS A 225 -0.08 -6.55 15.77
C HIS A 225 1.20 -6.05 16.44
N ASP A 226 1.12 -5.79 17.75
CA ASP A 226 2.30 -5.72 18.62
C ASP A 226 3.14 -7.00 18.38
N ASP A 227 4.46 -6.84 18.19
CA ASP A 227 5.43 -7.88 17.79
C ASP A 227 5.43 -8.36 16.33
N GLY A 228 4.64 -7.76 15.43
CA GLY A 228 4.60 -8.13 14.00
C GLY A 228 5.96 -8.08 13.29
N GLU A 229 6.77 -7.06 13.59
CA GLU A 229 8.15 -6.95 13.08
C GLU A 229 9.03 -8.13 13.54
N GLN A 230 8.91 -8.59 14.78
CA GLN A 230 9.67 -9.74 15.28
C GLN A 230 9.32 -11.01 14.51
N LEU A 231 8.04 -11.20 14.16
CA LEU A 231 7.60 -12.34 13.35
C LEU A 231 8.22 -12.31 11.95
N LEU A 232 8.36 -11.12 11.34
CA LEU A 232 9.00 -10.96 10.04
C LEU A 232 10.50 -11.27 10.08
N HIS A 233 11.17 -10.90 11.19
CA HIS A 233 12.60 -11.18 11.40
C HIS A 233 12.89 -12.58 11.97
N ALA A 234 11.89 -13.29 12.48
CA ALA A 234 12.07 -14.63 13.04
C ALA A 234 12.52 -15.61 11.96
N THR A 235 13.60 -16.35 12.26
CA THR A 235 14.11 -17.44 11.43
C THR A 235 13.13 -18.60 11.40
N GLY A 236 12.79 -19.12 10.21
CA GLY A 236 11.90 -20.27 10.06
C GLY A 236 10.93 -20.12 8.88
N GLU A 237 9.93 -21.00 8.82
CA GLU A 237 8.96 -21.05 7.72
C GLU A 237 8.07 -19.80 7.66
N ASP A 238 7.90 -19.29 6.43
CA ASP A 238 6.92 -18.26 6.11
C ASP A 238 5.60 -18.93 5.73
N ARG A 239 4.72 -19.12 6.74
CA ARG A 239 3.43 -19.81 6.55
C ARG A 239 2.57 -19.17 5.46
N LEU A 240 2.57 -17.84 5.38
CA LEU A 240 1.81 -17.11 4.36
C LEU A 240 2.29 -17.47 2.95
N LEU A 241 3.61 -17.50 2.76
CA LEU A 241 4.21 -17.85 1.47
C LEU A 241 3.96 -19.32 1.12
N GLU A 242 4.01 -20.23 2.10
CA GLU A 242 3.72 -21.64 1.87
C GLU A 242 2.23 -21.89 1.56
N GLU A 243 1.31 -21.20 2.24
CA GLU A 243 -0.12 -21.20 1.89
C GLU A 243 -0.33 -20.72 0.45
N ALA A 244 0.37 -19.66 0.04
CA ALA A 244 0.28 -19.16 -1.34
C ALA A 244 0.83 -20.12 -2.38
N LYS A 245 1.96 -20.77 -2.11
CA LYS A 245 2.50 -21.83 -2.98
C LYS A 245 1.55 -23.03 -3.05
N SER A 246 0.92 -23.43 -1.94
CA SER A 246 -0.04 -24.54 -1.91
C SER A 246 -1.28 -24.22 -2.72
N ALA A 247 -1.88 -23.04 -2.51
CA ALA A 247 -3.07 -22.60 -3.24
C ALA A 247 -2.86 -22.59 -4.77
N LEU A 248 -1.67 -22.20 -5.24
CA LEU A 248 -1.31 -22.28 -6.66
C LEU A 248 -1.17 -23.72 -7.15
N LYS A 249 -0.54 -24.62 -6.36
CA LYS A 249 -0.34 -26.04 -6.73
C LYS A 249 -1.66 -26.81 -6.78
N GLU A 250 -2.56 -26.53 -5.86
CA GLU A 250 -3.83 -27.24 -5.70
C GLU A 250 -4.92 -26.71 -6.65
N GLY A 251 -4.61 -25.67 -7.45
CA GLY A 251 -5.56 -25.06 -8.39
C GLY A 251 -6.71 -24.34 -7.70
N HIS A 252 -6.54 -23.98 -6.42
CA HIS A 252 -7.53 -23.21 -5.66
C HIS A 252 -7.64 -21.76 -6.15
N VAL A 253 -6.69 -21.30 -6.96
CA VAL A 253 -6.72 -19.97 -7.59
C VAL A 253 -7.56 -20.01 -8.88
N LYS A 254 -8.78 -19.46 -8.83
CA LYS A 254 -9.69 -19.40 -9.99
C LYS A 254 -9.50 -18.12 -10.80
N LYS A 255 -9.52 -18.23 -12.13
CA LYS A 255 -9.64 -17.09 -13.07
C LYS A 255 -11.05 -16.47 -12.98
N ILE A 256 -11.30 -15.62 -11.99
CA ILE A 256 -12.57 -14.88 -11.84
C ILE A 256 -12.28 -13.39 -12.03
N PRO A 257 -12.68 -12.75 -13.15
CA PRO A 257 -12.42 -11.33 -13.41
C PRO A 257 -12.74 -10.45 -12.20
N LEU A 258 -11.80 -9.57 -11.79
CA LEU A 258 -11.95 -8.69 -10.62
C LEU A 258 -13.20 -7.80 -10.73
N SER A 259 -13.64 -7.51 -11.95
CA SER A 259 -14.88 -6.79 -12.25
C SER A 259 -16.15 -7.48 -11.72
N HIS A 260 -16.15 -8.79 -11.49
CA HIS A 260 -17.30 -9.52 -10.93
C HIS A 260 -17.34 -9.51 -9.40
N LEU A 261 -16.25 -9.07 -8.75
CA LEU A 261 -16.08 -9.08 -7.28
C LEU A 261 -16.22 -7.70 -6.66
N ILE A 262 -16.22 -6.65 -7.48
CA ILE A 262 -16.52 -5.29 -7.08
C ILE A 262 -18.04 -5.13 -7.22
N GLU A 263 -18.75 -5.09 -6.10
CA GLU A 263 -20.17 -4.74 -6.12
C GLU A 263 -20.32 -3.34 -6.74
N ASP A 264 -21.06 -3.25 -7.85
CA ASP A 264 -21.45 -1.97 -8.43
C ASP A 264 -22.49 -1.30 -7.53
N ALA A 265 -22.01 -0.65 -6.47
CA ALA A 265 -22.78 0.37 -5.78
C ALA A 265 -22.75 1.65 -6.64
N GLY A 266 -23.67 1.73 -7.59
CA GLY A 266 -24.05 2.97 -8.27
C GLY A 266 -23.30 3.27 -9.57
N ASN A 267 -24.05 3.20 -10.68
CA ASN A 267 -23.88 4.17 -11.76
C ASN A 267 -23.90 5.57 -11.12
N ASP A 268 -22.77 6.30 -11.19
CA ASP A 268 -22.84 7.76 -11.20
C ASP A 268 -23.60 8.11 -12.50
N ASP A 269 -24.92 8.24 -12.40
CA ASP A 269 -25.76 8.79 -13.46
C ASP A 269 -25.18 10.16 -13.83
N PHE A 270 -24.49 10.20 -14.98
CA PHE A 270 -24.20 11.45 -15.66
C PHE A 270 -25.53 12.21 -15.82
N PRO A 271 -25.64 13.48 -15.40
CA PRO A 271 -26.77 14.27 -15.81
C PRO A 271 -26.67 14.43 -17.33
N ARG A 272 -27.55 13.72 -18.05
CA ARG A 272 -27.80 14.00 -19.45
C ARG A 272 -28.28 15.45 -19.51
N MET A 273 -27.44 16.34 -20.01
CA MET A 273 -27.90 17.66 -20.42
C MET A 273 -28.91 17.46 -21.55
N SER A 274 -30.15 17.83 -21.27
CA SER A 274 -31.19 18.14 -22.25
C SER A 274 -31.59 19.59 -22.09
#